data_AF-A0A1M7MS76-F1
#
_entry.id   AF-A0A1M7MS76-F1
#
_cell.length_a   1.000
_cell.length_b   1.000
_cell.length_c   1.000
_cell.angle_alpha   90.00
_cell.angle_beta   90.00
_cell.angle_gamma   90.00
#
_symmetry.space_group_name_H-M   'P 1'
#
loop_
_entity.id
_entity.type
_entity.pdbx_description
1 polymer ?
#
loop_
_entity_poly.entity_id
_entity_poly.type
_entity_poly.pdbx_seq_one_letter_code
_entity_poly.pdbx_strand_id
1 'polypeptide(L)' 'MVEGVSGAASYGVANVRSDLATNNIRQANEQERQTAEELRETSQTREEERRESRKIPGLGNAVDITA' A
#
# COMPACT_ATOMS: atom_id res chain seq x y z
N MET A 1 -48.72 2.50 -23.51
CA MET A 1 -47.54 3.38 -23.41
C MET A 1 -46.80 3.02 -22.13
N VAL A 2 -45.75 2.20 -22.25
CA VAL A 2 -44.82 1.82 -21.15
C VAL A 2 -43.44 2.31 -21.60
N GLU A 3 -43.20 3.62 -21.50
CA GLU A 3 -41.91 4.23 -21.86
C GLU A 3 -41.25 4.98 -20.68
N GLY A 4 -41.84 4.92 -19.48
CA GLY A 4 -41.37 5.69 -18.31
C GLY A 4 -40.44 4.94 -17.35
N VAL A 5 -40.37 3.60 -17.41
CA VAL A 5 -39.65 2.79 -16.40
C VAL A 5 -38.14 2.66 -16.70
N SER A 6 -37.73 2.75 -17.97
CA SER A 6 -36.34 2.48 -18.36
C SER A 6 -35.38 3.64 -18.09
N GLY A 7 -35.86 4.89 -18.09
CA GLY A 7 -35.03 6.07 -17.80
C GLY A 7 -34.57 6.12 -16.35
N ALA A 8 -35.51 5.99 -15.39
CA ALA A 8 -35.21 6.13 -13.96
C ALA A 8 -34.26 5.05 -13.41
N ALA A 9 -34.38 3.80 -13.89
CA ALA A 9 -33.46 2.72 -13.54
C ALA A 9 -32.03 2.97 -14.06
N SER A 10 -31.90 3.61 -15.22
CA SER A 10 -30.61 3.93 -15.84
C SER A 10 -29.82 4.97 -15.04
N TYR A 11 -30.49 6.04 -14.60
CA TYR A 11 -29.88 7.09 -13.77
C TYR A 11 -29.52 6.56 -12.37
N GLY A 12 -30.38 5.74 -11.77
CA GLY A 12 -30.09 5.11 -10.47
C GLY A 12 -28.87 4.20 -10.51
N VAL A 13 -28.75 3.35 -11.54
CA VAL A 13 -27.60 2.45 -11.70
C VAL A 13 -26.31 3.21 -12.04
N ALA A 14 -26.40 4.30 -12.80
CA ALA A 14 -25.24 5.15 -13.11
C ALA A 14 -24.65 5.82 -11.86
N ASN A 15 -25.50 6.35 -10.98
CA ASN A 15 -25.06 6.95 -9.72
C ASN A 15 -24.39 5.92 -8.80
N VAL A 16 -24.99 4.73 -8.63
CA VAL A 16 -24.41 3.65 -7.81
C VAL A 16 -23.05 3.18 -8.35
N ARG A 17 -22.91 3.07 -9.68
CA ARG A 17 -21.62 2.73 -10.31
C ARG A 17 -20.58 3.81 -10.13
N SER A 18 -20.98 5.08 -10.25
CA SER A 18 -20.09 6.23 -10.02
C SER A 18 -19.61 6.27 -8.57
N ASP A 19 -20.53 6.13 -7.61
CA ASP A 19 -20.20 6.12 -6.18
C ASP A 19 -19.31 4.92 -5.81
N LEU A 20 -19.58 3.74 -6.37
CA LEU A 20 -18.76 2.55 -6.17
C LEU A 20 -17.35 2.74 -6.76
N ALA A 21 -17.23 3.33 -7.95
CA ALA A 21 -15.93 3.60 -8.57
C ALA A 21 -15.11 4.59 -7.75
N THR A 22 -15.72 5.68 -7.27
CA THR A 22 -15.03 6.66 -6.41
C THR A 22 -14.57 6.04 -5.08
N ASN A 23 -15.41 5.20 -4.46
CA ASN A 23 -15.04 4.51 -3.22
C ASN A 23 -13.93 3.47 -3.43
N ASN A 24 -13.96 2.71 -4.54
CA ASN A 24 -12.89 1.77 -4.88
C ASN A 24 -11.55 2.48 -5.11
N ILE A 25 -11.55 3.64 -5.78
CA ILE A 25 -10.32 4.42 -5.97
C ILE A 25 -9.77 4.90 -4.62
N ARG A 26 -10.63 5.40 -3.72
CA ARG A 26 -10.20 5.83 -2.39
C ARG A 26 -9.61 4.66 -1.59
N GLN A 27 -10.28 3.51 -1.60
CA GLN A 27 -9.83 2.30 -0.89
C GLN A 27 -8.53 1.74 -1.47
N ALA A 28 -8.36 1.72 -2.79
CA ALA A 28 -7.13 1.29 -3.44
C ALA A 28 -5.94 2.18 -3.04
N ASN A 29 -6.14 3.50 -3.00
CA ASN A 29 -5.11 4.44 -2.54
C ASN A 29 -4.76 4.25 -1.05
N GLU A 30 -5.75 4.00 -0.20
CA GLU A 30 -5.53 3.73 1.23
C GLU A 30 -4.70 2.46 1.43
N GLN A 31 -5.03 1.40 0.68
CA GLN A 31 -4.36 0.11 0.76
C GLN A 31 -2.92 0.16 0.22
N GLU A 32 -2.69 0.91 -0.87
CA GLU A 32 -1.33 1.17 -1.36
C GLU A 32 -0.48 1.92 -0.34
N ARG A 33 -1.04 2.92 0.36
CA ARG A 33 -0.32 3.65 1.40
C ARG A 33 0.07 2.75 2.57
N GLN A 34 -0.87 1.95 3.08
CA GLN A 34 -0.60 1.00 4.17
C GLN A 34 0.49 0.00 3.79
N THR A 35 0.38 -0.57 2.58
CA THR A 35 1.38 -1.53 2.08
C THR A 35 2.76 -0.88 1.92
N ALA A 36 2.82 0.37 1.44
CA ALA A 36 4.06 1.10 1.29
C ALA A 36 4.71 1.45 2.65
N GLU A 37 3.91 1.76 3.66
CA GLU A 37 4.37 2.02 5.03
C GLU A 37 4.94 0.76 5.67
N GLU A 38 4.24 -0.38 5.60
CA GLU A 38 4.70 -1.67 6.11
C GLU A 38 6.01 -2.13 5.43
N LEU A 39 6.11 -1.98 4.10
CA LEU A 39 7.35 -2.31 3.38
C LEU A 39 8.52 -1.41 3.79
N ARG A 40 8.26 -0.11 4.04
CA ARG A 40 9.30 0.81 4.51
C ARG A 40 9.80 0.42 5.89
N GLU A 41 8.90 0.16 6.81
CA GLU A 41 9.25 -0.24 8.19
C GLU A 41 10.05 -1.54 8.19
N THR A 42 9.57 -2.56 7.49
CA THR A 42 10.28 -3.85 7.35
C THR A 42 11.68 -3.69 6.75
N SER A 43 11.81 -2.81 5.74
CA SER A 43 13.11 -2.56 5.09
C SER A 43 14.09 -1.84 6.02
N GLN A 44 13.62 -0.93 6.86
CA GLN A 44 14.46 -0.23 7.83
C GLN A 44 14.95 -1.20 8.92
N THR A 45 14.06 -2.01 9.48
CA THR A 45 14.44 -3.00 10.51
C THR A 45 15.53 -3.96 10.02
N ARG A 46 15.41 -4.48 8.79
CA ARG A 46 16.42 -5.38 8.22
C ARG A 46 17.78 -4.71 8.00
N GLU A 47 17.81 -3.45 7.57
CA GLU A 47 19.08 -2.72 7.42
C GLU A 47 19.74 -2.47 8.78
N GLU A 48 18.95 -2.12 9.79
CA GLU A 48 19.43 -1.89 11.15
C GLU A 48 19.98 -3.18 11.76
N GLU A 49 19.27 -4.29 11.65
CA GLU A 49 19.75 -5.61 12.10
C GLU A 49 21.06 -5.99 11.40
N ARG A 50 21.16 -5.78 10.08
CA ARG A 50 22.39 -6.08 9.32
C ARG A 50 23.56 -5.16 9.71
N ARG A 51 23.30 -3.97 10.21
CA ARG A 51 24.34 -3.06 10.74
C ARG A 51 24.75 -3.48 12.15
N GLU A 52 23.78 -3.78 13.00
CA GLU A 52 24.02 -4.26 14.36
C GLU A 52 24.81 -5.58 14.35
N SER A 53 24.45 -6.51 13.47
CA SER A 53 25.13 -7.80 13.33
C SER A 53 26.57 -7.68 12.84
N ARG A 54 26.93 -6.55 12.20
CA ARG A 54 28.30 -6.25 11.79
C ARG A 54 29.08 -5.51 12.86
N LYS A 55 28.48 -5.05 13.96
CA LYS A 55 29.22 -4.51 15.09
C LYS A 55 29.86 -5.66 15.87
N ILE A 56 31.18 -5.66 15.93
CA ILE A 56 31.96 -6.53 16.80
C ILE A 56 32.03 -5.87 18.19
N PRO A 57 31.60 -6.55 19.27
CA PRO A 57 31.67 -6.01 20.62
C PRO A 57 33.10 -5.53 20.97
N GLY A 58 33.22 -4.27 21.39
CA GLY A 58 34.51 -3.66 21.76
C GLY A 58 35.45 -3.29 20.60
N LEU A 59 35.12 -3.60 19.34
CA LEU A 59 35.97 -3.37 18.16
C LEU A 59 35.30 -2.53 17.05
N GLY A 60 34.01 -2.20 17.17
CA GLY A 60 33.30 -1.37 16.18
C GLY A 60 32.80 -2.19 14.99
N ASN A 61 32.69 -1.60 13.80
CA ASN A 61 32.19 -2.32 12.62
C ASN A 61 33.22 -3.33 12.09
N ALA A 62 32.80 -4.57 11.84
CA ALA A 62 33.60 -5.60 11.19
C ALA A 62 34.03 -5.15 9.79
N VAL A 63 35.34 -5.17 9.54
CA VAL A 63 35.91 -5.03 8.20
C VAL A 63 35.95 -6.42 7.56
N ASP A 64 35.28 -6.58 6.42
CA ASP A 64 35.34 -7.82 5.64
C ASP A 64 36.71 -7.90 4.95
N ILE A 65 37.52 -8.92 5.30
CA ILE A 65 38.87 -9.13 4.78
C ILE A 65 38.92 -10.17 3.64
N THR A 66 37.79 -10.44 2.99
CA THR A 66 37.78 -11.35 1.83
C THR A 66 38.46 -10.66 0.64
N ALA A 67 39.75 -10.93 0.46
CA ALA A 67 40.59 -10.52 -0.66
C ALA A 67 40.44 -11.46 -1.87
#